data_AF-A0A0M2NBB5-F1
#
_entry.id   AF-A0A0M2NBB5-F1
#
_cell.length_a   1.000
_cell.length_b   1.000
_cell.length_c   1.000
_cell.angle_alpha   90.00
_cell.angle_beta   90.00
_cell.angle_gamma   90.00
#
_symmetry.space_group_name_H-M   'P 1'
#
loop_
_entity.id
_entity.type
_entity.pdbx_description
1 polymer ?
#
loop_
_entity_poly.entity_id
_entity_poly.type
_entity_poly.pdbx_seq_one_letter_code
_entity_poly.pdbx_strand_id
1 'polypeptide(L)' 'MEWKFMVMQRHYRNGVCETGIIERDKFCEEDFPKDKERYEQKFFPCKDFKKAVRELMRRSFTVLPKN' A
#
# COMPACT_ATOMS: atom_id res chain seq x y z
N MET A 1 10.01 15.60 3.79
CA MET A 1 10.25 15.02 2.45
C MET A 1 8.97 15.17 1.65
N GLU A 2 9.00 15.86 0.52
CA GLU A 2 7.80 16.01 -0.31
C GLU A 2 7.56 14.74 -1.13
N TRP A 3 6.43 14.06 -0.92
CA TRP A 3 6.07 12.86 -1.67
C TRP A 3 5.17 13.23 -2.86
N LYS A 4 5.17 12.39 -3.90
CA LYS A 4 4.36 12.55 -5.12
C LYS A 4 3.41 11.37 -5.34
N PHE A 5 3.75 10.21 -4.81
CA PHE A 5 2.96 8.99 -4.89
C PHE A 5 2.82 8.37 -3.51
N MET A 6 1.68 7.76 -3.23
CA MET A 6 1.42 6.97 -2.04
C MET A 6 1.23 5.52 -2.45
N VAL A 7 2.00 4.61 -1.89
CA VAL A 7 1.70 3.18 -2.02
C VAL A 7 0.81 2.78 -0.84
N MET A 8 -0.41 2.33 -1.14
CA MET A 8 -1.33 1.76 -0.16
C MET A 8 -1.16 0.24 -0.16
N GLN A 9 -1.09 -0.35 1.03
CA GLN A 9 -1.11 -1.80 1.22
C GLN A 9 -2.18 -2.14 2.24
N ARG A 10 -3.02 -3.12 1.92
CA ARG A 10 -4.07 -3.61 2.78
C ARG A 10 -4.00 -5.13 2.86
N HIS A 11 -3.75 -5.63 4.06
CA HIS A 11 -3.71 -7.07 4.37
C HIS A 11 -4.99 -7.45 5.11
N TYR A 12 -5.84 -8.21 4.43
CA TYR A 12 -7.08 -8.71 5.01
C TYR A 12 -6.80 -9.96 5.85
N ARG A 13 -7.61 -10.20 6.89
CA ARG A 13 -7.45 -11.38 7.75
C ARG A 13 -7.66 -12.71 7.01
N ASN A 14 -8.32 -12.70 5.86
CA ASN A 14 -8.50 -13.87 4.99
C ASN A 14 -7.27 -14.17 4.11
N GLY A 15 -6.15 -13.45 4.29
CA GLY A 15 -4.92 -13.65 3.52
C GLY A 15 -4.87 -12.89 2.20
N VAL A 16 -5.93 -12.17 1.81
CA VAL A 16 -5.91 -11.31 0.62
C VAL A 16 -5.02 -10.09 0.89
N CYS A 17 -4.18 -9.76 -0.08
CA CYS A 17 -3.38 -8.54 -0.09
C CYS A 17 -3.82 -7.66 -1.26
N GLU A 18 -4.21 -6.44 -0.95
CA GLU A 18 -4.52 -5.39 -1.92
C GLU A 18 -3.42 -4.32 -1.84
N THR A 19 -2.90 -3.91 -3.00
CA THR A 19 -1.82 -2.93 -3.07
C THR A 19 -2.02 -2.02 -4.27
N GLY A 20 -1.71 -0.73 -4.11
CA GLY A 20 -1.96 0.26 -5.16
C GLY A 20 -1.04 1.47 -5.04
N ILE A 21 -0.81 2.14 -6.17
CA ILE A 21 -0.09 3.42 -6.25
C ILE A 21 -1.11 4.52 -6.50
N ILE A 22 -1.11 5.55 -5.66
CA ILE A 22 -2.02 6.69 -5.72
C ILE A 22 -1.16 7.95 -5.91
N GLU A 23 -1.50 8.80 -6.86
CA GLU A 23 -0.84 10.10 -7.01
C GLU A 23 -1.28 11.06 -5.88
N ARG A 24 -0.41 11.98 -5.47
CA ARG A 24 -0.68 12.86 -4.32
C ARG A 24 -1.92 13.73 -4.48
N ASP A 25 -2.15 14.23 -5.68
CA ASP A 25 -3.32 15.03 -6.05
C ASP A 25 -4.63 14.22 -6.00
N LYS A 26 -4.54 12.90 -6.15
CA LYS A 26 -5.66 11.95 -6.09
C LYS A 26 -5.81 11.27 -4.73
N PHE A 27 -4.94 11.56 -3.78
CA PHE A 27 -4.98 10.91 -2.46
C PHE A 27 -5.96 11.63 -1.54
N CYS A 28 -7.04 10.95 -1.18
CA CYS A 28 -7.93 11.35 -0.10
C CYS A 28 -7.89 10.28 1.01
N GLU A 29 -7.61 10.65 2.26
CA GLU A 29 -7.55 9.69 3.36
C GLU A 29 -8.92 9.04 3.66
N GLU A 30 -10.01 9.75 3.34
CA GLU A 30 -11.39 9.29 3.55
C GLU A 30 -11.77 8.08 2.68
N ASP A 31 -11.13 7.93 1.51
CA ASP A 31 -11.29 6.77 0.63
C ASP A 31 -10.69 5.48 1.24
N PHE A 32 -9.94 5.61 2.33
CA PHE A 32 -9.22 4.51 2.97
C PHE A 32 -9.55 4.39 4.47
N PRO A 33 -10.81 4.08 4.84
CA PRO A 33 -11.24 3.99 6.22
C PRO A 33 -10.40 2.97 7.01
N LYS A 34 -10.27 3.18 8.32
CA LYS A 34 -9.54 2.24 9.19
C LYS A 34 -10.50 1.20 9.74
N ASP A 35 -10.50 0.01 9.14
CA ASP A 35 -11.22 -1.16 9.67
C ASP A 35 -10.21 -2.23 10.13
N LYS A 36 -9.78 -2.10 11.39
CA LYS A 36 -8.80 -3.00 12.02
C LYS A 36 -9.34 -4.41 12.29
N GLU A 37 -10.66 -4.60 12.23
CA GLU A 37 -11.27 -5.91 12.36
C GLU A 37 -11.14 -6.71 11.07
N ARG A 38 -11.19 -6.03 9.91
CA ARG A 38 -11.11 -6.65 8.59
C ARG A 38 -9.70 -6.70 8.03
N TYR A 39 -8.90 -5.66 8.23
CA TYR A 39 -7.58 -5.55 7.63
C TYR A 39 -6.56 -4.70 8.40
N GLU A 40 -5.29 -4.93 8.14
CA GLU A 40 -4.20 -4.00 8.43
C GLU A 40 -3.94 -3.14 7.18
N GLN A 41 -3.87 -1.82 7.33
CA GLN A 41 -3.57 -0.88 6.23
C GLN A 41 -2.31 -0.07 6.52
N LYS A 42 -1.43 0.06 5.52
CA LYS A 42 -0.17 0.81 5.57
C LYS A 42 -0.03 1.72 4.35
N PHE A 43 0.63 2.85 4.57
CA PHE A 43 0.88 3.85 3.55
C PHE A 43 2.38 4.14 3.45
N PHE A 44 2.92 4.12 2.23
CA PHE A 44 4.32 4.37 1.96
C PHE A 44 4.48 5.55 1.00
N PRO A 45 4.80 6.75 1.53
CA PRO A 45 5.01 7.93 0.70
C PRO A 45 6.28 7.78 -0.14
N CYS A 46 6.15 8.03 -1.44
CA CYS A 46 7.21 7.89 -2.45
C CYS A 46 7.39 9.20 -3.22
N LYS A 47 8.64 9.60 -3.45
CA LYS A 47 8.97 10.85 -4.17
C LYS A 47 8.84 10.75 -5.70
N ASP A 48 8.86 9.54 -6.25
CA ASP A 48 8.84 9.27 -7.68
C ASP A 48 8.17 7.92 -7.98
N PHE A 49 7.66 7.77 -9.21
CA PHE A 49 6.90 6.59 -9.63
C PHE A 49 7.76 5.32 -9.61
N LYS A 50 9.04 5.41 -9.98
CA LYS A 50 9.96 4.27 -9.98
C LYS A 50 10.14 3.69 -8.58
N LYS A 51 10.21 4.54 -7.55
CA LYS A 51 10.21 4.11 -6.14
C LYS A 51 8.88 3.50 -5.73
N ALA A 52 7.75 4.08 -6.15
CA ALA A 52 6.43 3.54 -5.84
C ALA A 52 6.26 2.12 -6.42
N VAL A 53 6.62 1.89 -7.69
CA VAL A 53 6.61 0.56 -8.32
C VAL A 53 7.55 -0.41 -7.60
N ARG A 54 8.73 0.05 -7.18
CA ARG A 54 9.67 -0.79 -6.42
C ARG A 54 9.08 -1.20 -5.07
N GLU A 55 8.43 -0.29 -4.35
CA GLU A 55 7.81 -0.59 -3.05
C GLU A 55 6.59 -1.50 -3.21
N LEU A 56 5.80 -1.29 -4.28
CA LEU A 56 4.71 -2.19 -4.68
C LEU A 56 5.22 -3.63 -4.86
N MET A 57 6.21 -3.81 -5.74
CA MET A 57 6.75 -5.13 -6.06
C MET A 57 7.43 -5.78 -4.86
N ARG A 58 8.26 -5.06 -4.11
CA ARG A 58 9.02 -5.60 -2.95
C ARG A 58 8.12 -6.30 -1.94
N ARG A 59 6.88 -5.85 -1.78
CA ARG A 59 5.97 -6.33 -0.73
C ARG A 59 4.86 -7.26 -1.25
N SER A 60 4.57 -7.24 -2.55
CA SER A 60 3.71 -8.25 -3.19
C SER A 60 4.32 -9.66 -3.12
N PHE A 61 5.65 -9.79 -3.10
CA PHE A 61 6.34 -11.09 -3.04
C PHE A 61 6.67 -11.61 -1.63
N THR A 62 6.37 -10.85 -0.57
CA THR A 62 6.62 -11.29 0.82
C THR A 62 5.55 -12.20 1.41
N VAL A 63 4.55 -12.62 0.63
CA VAL A 63 3.47 -13.55 1.06
C VAL A 63 3.68 -14.97 0.50
N LEU A 64 4.91 -15.37 0.17
CA LEU A 64 5.18 -16.80 0.06
C LEU A 64 5.35 -17.35 1.47
N PRO A 65 4.48 -18.27 1.95
CA PRO A 65 4.74 -18.95 3.20
C PRO A 65 6.07 -19.69 3.04
N LYS A 66 7.00 -19.46 3.97
CA LYS A 66 8.13 -20.36 4.14
C LYS A 66 7.54 -21.69 4.62
N ASN A 67 7.52 -22.69 3.73
CA ASN A 67 7.43 -24.09 4.15
C ASN A 67 8.58 -24.43 5.11
#